data_AF-A0A226E0Z9-F1
#
_entry.id   AF-A0A226E0Z9-F1
#
_cell.length_a   1.000
_cell.length_b   1.000
_cell.length_c   1.000
_cell.angle_alpha   90.00
_cell.angle_beta   90.00
_cell.angle_gamma   90.00
#
_symmetry.space_group_name_H-M   'P 1'
#
loop_
_entity.id
_entity.type
_entity.pdbx_description
1 polymer ?
#
loop_
_entity_poly.entity_id
_entity_poly.type
_entity_poly.pdbx_seq_one_letter_code
_entity_poly.pdbx_strand_id
1 'polypeptide(L)'
;MEVDESFSEDDDFVTTQKRTTPKVVKKRRNYSTAKTATAAPDPSKHLAVETTRAPNCDEGELNPRGSKDKEKRKSETATSLAREDQTFQPVPWSYIVDEEEMEVEEEEMRLRDGRGIIYRDGDLDEEFQIRHVSLLDTKIDTTVKGEGVDQIRKTILRLVGLAETETTSPDLDVYEASPQLVLTQEEQGLTAAQKEVLFQEIFRRGGRVVVEDKPGWFLIIHKAPTTGLIHLCLEIPRQVRGVWIYAAFRLCTKPKCYQYNSTFSSDVFPKCIQHQSNPIYTVSKVTDYNRNDVVLFLHIRGRISVASNSSDQTKDEEAELYISQICSSYTGWKNYCATEGLASRPIPKSISRHHFNNEGEALRMLSLESTIGMFMKLAPGSQPIISLDELIPLCYGMEDEIDARLKELGMELKIRRHLTPTERKKVKYLFPGEYLLGAAAAAAEQQPKKGKTFLYTIMSRNMWYFGWSNTPDFKGRLNERGSDGAREYKRITEKRQKGRELEIEGLKQRDRQLGRTEELCIYPPPLKAPTMTCYLLANCEDDEKNTIKTKTIEAKMIIAGYVAYLLGFRNPIRPNSDIGYSANKCVSIGLVDSTSWGEICEFVKLFWGFEPMLAKYERN
;
A
#
# COMPACT_ATOMS: atom_id res chain seq x y z
N MET A 1 -29.15 33.05 68.55
CA MET A 1 -28.53 32.35 67.42
C MET A 1 -29.06 33.05 66.16
N GLU A 2 -28.77 34.33 65.92
CA GLU A 2 -27.47 35.06 65.97
C GLU A 2 -26.51 34.54 64.87
N VAL A 3 -26.04 35.30 63.86
CA VAL A 3 -25.64 36.74 63.69
C VAL A 3 -24.19 37.00 64.15
N ASP A 4 -23.28 37.69 63.39
CA ASP A 4 -23.34 38.18 61.98
C ASP A 4 -22.35 37.45 61.04
N GLU A 5 -21.25 37.95 60.43
CA GLU A 5 -20.52 39.25 60.42
C GLU A 5 -19.89 39.50 59.02
N SER A 6 -19.71 40.77 58.60
CA SER A 6 -19.77 41.14 57.16
C SER A 6 -18.96 42.39 56.70
N PHE A 7 -18.81 42.58 55.37
CA PHE A 7 -18.23 43.73 54.61
C PHE A 7 -16.68 43.92 54.63
N SER A 8 -15.98 44.68 53.76
CA SER A 8 -16.22 45.38 52.46
C SER A 8 -14.92 45.31 51.60
N GLU A 9 -14.90 45.30 50.26
CA GLU A 9 -14.95 46.41 49.27
C GLU A 9 -13.98 47.61 49.49
N ASP A 10 -13.09 47.79 48.49
CA ASP A 10 -12.50 49.00 47.84
C ASP A 10 -11.69 50.06 48.65
N ASP A 11 -10.79 50.89 48.09
CA ASP A 11 -10.37 51.17 46.68
C ASP A 11 -8.90 51.71 46.55
N ASP A 12 -8.52 52.08 45.32
CA ASP A 12 -7.65 53.20 44.88
C ASP A 12 -6.13 53.01 44.58
N PHE A 13 -5.82 52.89 43.27
CA PHE A 13 -4.79 53.58 42.43
C PHE A 13 -3.32 53.78 42.90
N VAL A 14 -2.30 53.78 42.02
CA VAL A 14 -2.01 54.83 40.99
C VAL A 14 -1.06 54.34 39.87
N THR A 15 -1.54 54.33 38.61
CA THR A 15 -0.79 54.42 37.30
C THR A 15 0.34 53.39 36.97
N THR A 16 0.68 53.01 35.73
CA THR A 16 0.19 53.12 34.32
C THR A 16 0.90 51.98 33.51
N GLN A 17 0.76 51.73 32.19
CA GLN A 17 0.19 52.44 31.04
C GLN A 17 -0.30 51.45 29.94
N LYS A 18 -1.03 51.94 28.93
CA LYS A 18 -1.35 51.19 27.69
C LYS A 18 -0.20 51.27 26.67
N ARG A 19 0.09 50.20 25.91
CA ARG A 19 0.12 50.26 24.41
C ARG A 19 0.34 48.93 23.64
N THR A 20 -0.61 48.68 22.73
CA THR A 20 -0.46 48.11 21.36
C THR A 20 0.50 46.94 21.07
N THR A 21 -0.10 45.82 20.64
CA THR A 21 0.55 44.76 19.84
C THR A 21 0.97 45.28 18.44
N PRO A 22 2.24 45.13 18.02
CA PRO A 22 2.66 45.47 16.65
C PRO A 22 2.38 44.34 15.65
N LYS A 23 1.80 44.65 14.50
CA LYS A 23 1.89 43.78 13.30
C LYS A 23 3.33 43.81 12.78
N VAL A 24 4.05 42.69 12.83
CA VAL A 24 5.37 42.55 12.18
C VAL A 24 5.24 41.70 10.92
N VAL A 25 5.68 42.26 9.79
CA VAL A 25 5.66 41.64 8.46
C VAL A 25 6.47 40.35 8.43
N LYS A 26 5.95 39.29 7.78
CA LYS A 26 6.71 38.06 7.46
C LYS A 26 7.83 38.34 6.45
N LYS A 27 8.92 38.97 6.90
CA LYS A 27 10.15 39.17 6.12
C LYS A 27 10.81 37.80 5.93
N ARG A 28 10.93 37.32 4.68
CA ARG A 28 11.62 36.06 4.36
C ARG A 28 13.07 36.12 4.90
N ARG A 29 13.37 35.39 5.97
CA ARG A 29 14.75 35.03 6.32
C ARG A 29 15.13 33.82 5.49
N ASN A 30 16.00 34.02 4.51
CA ASN A 30 16.76 32.91 3.94
C ASN A 30 17.66 32.37 5.05
N TYR A 31 17.37 31.18 5.56
CA TYR A 31 18.30 30.46 6.41
C TYR A 31 19.40 29.86 5.54
N SER A 32 20.44 30.65 5.26
CA SER A 32 21.74 30.13 4.86
C SER A 32 22.38 29.46 6.07
N THR A 33 21.94 28.24 6.38
CA THR A 33 22.62 27.39 7.37
C THR A 33 24.01 27.05 6.82
N ALA A 34 25.03 27.72 7.34
CA ALA A 34 26.40 27.27 7.18
C ALA A 34 26.48 25.82 7.67
N LYS A 35 27.02 24.91 6.83
CA LYS A 35 27.26 23.52 7.23
C LYS A 35 28.40 23.48 8.24
N THR A 36 28.09 23.65 9.52
CA THR A 36 28.97 23.15 10.59
C THR A 36 29.12 21.65 10.37
N ALA A 37 30.36 21.17 10.24
CA ALA A 37 30.61 19.76 10.00
C ALA A 37 30.08 18.92 11.17
N THR A 38 29.10 18.06 10.93
CA THR A 38 28.59 17.13 11.93
C THR A 38 29.70 16.15 12.29
N ALA A 39 30.09 16.10 13.56
CA ALA A 39 31.14 15.18 14.02
C ALA A 39 30.75 13.72 13.70
N ALA A 40 31.73 12.94 13.25
CA ALA A 40 31.56 11.50 13.05
C ALA A 40 31.24 10.80 14.39
N PRO A 41 30.57 9.63 14.38
CA PRO A 41 30.34 8.90 15.61
C PRO A 41 31.67 8.47 16.23
N ASP A 42 31.76 8.65 17.54
CA ASP A 42 32.88 8.26 18.40
C ASP A 42 33.42 6.85 18.04
N PRO A 43 34.73 6.70 17.75
CA PRO A 43 35.37 5.40 17.50
C PRO A 43 35.12 4.34 18.59
N SER A 44 34.79 4.73 19.83
CA SER A 44 34.38 3.78 20.88
C SER A 44 33.14 2.95 20.53
N LYS A 45 32.35 3.39 19.53
CA LYS A 45 31.10 2.78 19.08
C LYS A 45 31.26 1.93 17.82
N HIS A 46 32.48 1.69 17.37
CA HIS A 46 32.75 0.79 16.25
C HIS A 46 32.25 -0.63 16.54
N LEU A 47 31.81 -1.32 15.47
CA LEU A 47 31.37 -2.70 15.57
C LEU A 47 32.56 -3.63 15.84
N ALA A 48 32.30 -4.73 16.55
CA ALA A 48 33.26 -5.82 16.72
C ALA A 48 33.61 -6.42 15.34
N VAL A 49 34.91 -6.67 15.13
CA VAL A 49 35.46 -7.21 13.89
C VAL A 49 36.28 -8.46 14.17
N GLU A 50 36.25 -9.39 13.21
CA GLU A 50 37.03 -10.61 13.26
C GLU A 50 38.39 -10.41 12.59
N THR A 51 39.44 -10.90 13.22
CA THR A 51 40.81 -10.93 12.68
C THR A 51 41.19 -12.29 12.09
N THR A 52 40.24 -13.23 12.03
CA THR A 52 40.42 -14.57 11.42
C THR A 52 39.12 -15.04 10.75
N ARG A 53 39.23 -16.00 9.84
CA ARG A 53 38.09 -16.75 9.27
C ARG A 53 37.71 -17.91 10.19
N ALA A 54 36.49 -18.45 10.06
CA ALA A 54 36.07 -19.59 10.87
C ALA A 54 36.96 -20.84 10.65
N PRO A 55 37.04 -21.79 11.61
CA PRO A 55 37.74 -23.04 11.38
C PRO A 55 37.12 -23.83 10.22
N ASN A 56 37.95 -24.60 9.51
CA ASN A 56 37.57 -25.50 8.41
C ASN A 56 36.90 -24.80 7.20
N CYS A 57 37.27 -23.55 6.90
CA CYS A 57 36.87 -22.87 5.66
C CYS A 57 37.71 -23.29 4.45
N ASP A 58 37.05 -23.46 3.31
CA ASP A 58 37.70 -23.55 2.00
C ASP A 58 38.36 -22.21 1.62
N GLU A 59 39.21 -22.21 0.60
CA GLU A 59 39.89 -21.01 0.10
C GLU A 59 38.90 -19.94 -0.38
N GLY A 60 39.01 -18.71 0.12
CA GLY A 60 38.11 -17.62 -0.25
C GLY A 60 36.71 -17.72 0.35
N GLU A 61 36.50 -18.59 1.34
CA GLU A 61 35.27 -18.69 2.15
C GLU A 61 35.55 -18.22 3.60
N LEU A 62 34.62 -17.46 4.20
CA LEU A 62 34.72 -16.98 5.60
C LEU A 62 34.05 -17.92 6.63
N ASN A 63 33.26 -18.88 6.14
CA ASN A 63 32.54 -19.88 6.95
C ASN A 63 32.68 -21.25 6.25
N PRO A 64 32.70 -22.38 6.97
CA PRO A 64 32.76 -23.71 6.35
C PRO A 64 31.53 -23.99 5.49
N ARG A 65 31.71 -24.79 4.43
CA ARG A 65 30.63 -25.21 3.53
C ARG A 65 29.50 -25.91 4.29
N GLY A 66 28.26 -25.61 3.89
CA GLY A 66 27.09 -26.11 4.59
C GLY A 66 26.81 -25.43 5.94
N SER A 67 27.50 -24.32 6.26
CA SER A 67 27.12 -23.40 7.36
C SER A 67 25.67 -22.95 7.24
N LYS A 68 24.78 -23.68 7.92
CA LYS A 68 23.40 -23.25 8.17
C LYS A 68 23.41 -22.28 9.33
N ASP A 69 22.64 -21.22 9.21
CA ASP A 69 22.24 -20.41 10.35
C ASP A 69 21.53 -21.32 11.37
N LYS A 70 22.14 -21.44 12.55
CA LYS A 70 21.64 -22.28 13.63
C LYS A 70 20.50 -21.60 14.40
N GLU A 71 20.35 -20.28 14.31
CA GLU A 71 19.27 -19.52 14.94
C GLU A 71 18.00 -19.49 14.09
N LYS A 72 18.08 -19.50 12.75
CA LYS A 72 16.89 -19.74 11.88
C LYS A 72 16.23 -21.12 12.09
N ARG A 73 16.86 -22.00 12.90
CA ARG A 73 16.29 -23.25 13.46
C ARG A 73 16.45 -23.39 14.99
N LYS A 74 16.75 -22.30 15.70
CA LYS A 74 16.75 -22.23 17.18
C LYS A 74 15.96 -21.05 17.74
N SER A 75 15.26 -20.30 16.90
CA SER A 75 14.09 -19.54 17.32
C SER A 75 12.95 -20.50 17.67
N GLU A 76 13.13 -21.31 18.71
CA GLU A 76 12.11 -21.86 19.61
C GLU A 76 12.12 -20.96 20.86
N THR A 77 11.65 -19.72 20.71
CA THR A 77 11.19 -18.95 21.87
C THR A 77 9.80 -19.44 22.22
N ALA A 78 9.29 -19.11 23.41
CA ALA A 78 7.87 -19.35 23.73
C ALA A 78 6.92 -18.71 22.69
N THR A 79 7.36 -17.64 22.01
CA THR A 79 6.64 -16.93 20.94
C THR A 79 6.69 -17.63 19.58
N SER A 80 7.49 -18.68 19.42
CA SER A 80 7.63 -19.44 18.17
C SER A 80 7.40 -20.94 18.30
N LEU A 81 7.41 -21.51 19.51
CA LEU A 81 6.68 -22.76 19.76
C LEU A 81 5.20 -22.61 19.40
N ALA A 82 4.61 -21.44 19.70
CA ALA A 82 3.30 -21.00 19.20
C ALA A 82 3.17 -20.90 17.66
N ARG A 83 4.26 -20.99 16.88
CA ARG A 83 4.17 -21.01 15.41
C ARG A 83 4.01 -22.42 14.86
N GLU A 84 4.55 -23.43 15.55
CA GLU A 84 4.44 -24.85 15.19
C GLU A 84 3.19 -25.53 15.75
N ASP A 85 2.36 -24.83 16.53
CA ASP A 85 1.10 -25.36 17.04
C ASP A 85 0.09 -25.62 15.90
N GLN A 86 0.06 -26.87 15.44
CA GLN A 86 -0.89 -27.39 14.45
C GLN A 86 -2.32 -27.53 15.01
N THR A 87 -2.52 -27.31 16.31
CA THR A 87 -3.84 -27.35 16.96
C THR A 87 -4.51 -25.96 17.04
N PHE A 88 -3.80 -24.88 16.71
CA PHE A 88 -4.41 -23.55 16.61
C PHE A 88 -5.49 -23.52 15.53
N GLN A 89 -6.75 -23.41 15.96
CA GLN A 89 -7.89 -23.14 15.09
C GLN A 89 -8.31 -21.68 15.24
N PRO A 90 -8.39 -20.88 14.16
CA PRO A 90 -8.93 -19.53 14.23
C PRO A 90 -10.42 -19.58 14.57
N VAL A 91 -10.93 -18.50 15.19
CA VAL A 91 -12.35 -18.37 15.52
C VAL A 91 -13.21 -18.57 14.27
N PRO A 92 -14.11 -19.57 14.24
CA PRO A 92 -14.93 -19.85 13.08
C PRO A 92 -16.02 -18.78 12.93
N TRP A 93 -15.99 -18.05 11.82
CA TRP A 93 -17.07 -17.15 11.45
C TRP A 93 -18.19 -17.92 10.74
N SER A 94 -19.43 -17.58 11.06
CA SER A 94 -20.64 -18.13 10.45
C SER A 94 -21.61 -16.99 10.15
N TYR A 95 -22.20 -16.97 8.96
CA TYR A 95 -23.33 -16.09 8.69
C TYR A 95 -24.54 -16.54 9.52
N ILE A 96 -25.19 -15.59 10.18
CA ILE A 96 -26.41 -15.78 10.97
C ILE A 96 -27.44 -14.83 10.38
N VAL A 97 -28.58 -15.38 9.97
CA VAL A 97 -29.68 -14.61 9.37
C VAL A 97 -30.42 -13.87 10.47
N ASP A 98 -30.78 -12.62 10.19
CA ASP A 98 -31.77 -11.88 11.00
C ASP A 98 -33.16 -12.26 10.45
N GLU A 99 -34.00 -12.93 11.24
CA GLU A 99 -35.19 -13.67 10.75
C GLU A 99 -36.31 -12.75 10.19
N GLU A 100 -36.17 -11.42 10.27
CA GLU A 100 -37.14 -10.44 9.75
C GLU A 100 -37.00 -10.12 8.24
N GLU A 101 -36.00 -10.64 7.52
CA GLU A 101 -35.90 -10.47 6.06
C GLU A 101 -36.89 -11.34 5.26
N MET A 102 -38.20 -11.07 5.43
CA MET A 102 -39.27 -11.69 4.64
C MET A 102 -38.98 -11.67 3.13
N GLU A 103 -39.22 -12.80 2.47
CA GLU A 103 -39.24 -12.87 1.01
C GLU A 103 -40.35 -11.98 0.42
N VAL A 104 -40.21 -11.61 -0.85
CA VAL A 104 -41.22 -10.83 -1.57
C VAL A 104 -42.21 -11.80 -2.20
N GLU A 105 -43.49 -11.68 -1.85
CA GLU A 105 -44.56 -12.51 -2.41
C GLU A 105 -44.52 -12.49 -3.95
N GLU A 106 -44.78 -13.63 -4.59
CA GLU A 106 -44.57 -13.78 -6.04
C GLU A 106 -45.37 -12.77 -6.88
N GLU A 107 -46.51 -12.30 -6.37
CA GLU A 107 -47.35 -11.29 -7.01
C GLU A 107 -46.75 -9.86 -7.01
N GLU A 108 -45.83 -9.54 -6.08
CA GLU A 108 -45.12 -8.25 -6.06
C GLU A 108 -43.82 -8.24 -6.88
N MET A 109 -43.26 -9.42 -7.19
CA MET A 109 -41.93 -9.57 -7.80
C MET A 109 -41.82 -8.92 -9.20
N ARG A 110 -40.74 -8.15 -9.40
CA ARG A 110 -40.44 -7.42 -10.63
C ARG A 110 -39.26 -8.06 -11.34
N LEU A 111 -39.12 -7.82 -12.64
CA LEU A 111 -38.15 -8.51 -13.53
C LEU A 111 -36.66 -8.43 -13.12
N ARG A 112 -36.30 -7.58 -12.14
CA ARG A 112 -34.94 -7.47 -11.56
C ARG A 112 -34.80 -8.08 -10.17
N ASP A 113 -35.89 -8.47 -9.54
CA ASP A 113 -35.92 -8.91 -8.15
C ASP A 113 -35.40 -10.36 -8.07
N GLY A 114 -34.86 -10.76 -6.92
CA GLY A 114 -34.14 -12.03 -6.74
C GLY A 114 -32.77 -12.12 -7.43
N ARG A 115 -32.42 -11.22 -8.36
CA ARG A 115 -31.15 -11.29 -9.11
C ARG A 115 -29.93 -10.98 -8.23
N GLY A 116 -28.95 -11.88 -8.27
CA GLY A 116 -27.65 -11.73 -7.62
C GLY A 116 -26.66 -10.81 -8.35
N ILE A 117 -25.38 -11.06 -8.13
CA ILE A 117 -24.25 -10.37 -8.79
C ILE A 117 -24.29 -10.57 -10.31
N ILE A 118 -23.93 -9.52 -11.06
CA ILE A 118 -23.86 -9.50 -12.52
C ILE A 118 -22.40 -9.60 -12.96
N TYR A 119 -22.02 -10.78 -13.46
CA TYR A 119 -20.72 -11.01 -14.08
C TYR A 119 -20.56 -10.15 -15.35
N ARG A 120 -19.32 -9.77 -15.67
CA ARG A 120 -19.00 -8.89 -16.81
C ARG A 120 -17.99 -9.57 -17.72
N ASP A 121 -18.40 -9.85 -18.96
CA ASP A 121 -17.52 -10.50 -19.93
C ASP A 121 -16.41 -9.56 -20.43
N GLY A 122 -15.16 -10.04 -20.39
CA GLY A 122 -14.00 -9.39 -21.00
C GLY A 122 -13.08 -8.63 -20.01
N ASP A 123 -11.93 -8.18 -20.52
CA ASP A 123 -10.95 -7.43 -19.72
C ASP A 123 -11.53 -6.11 -19.20
N LEU A 124 -11.22 -5.78 -17.95
CA LEU A 124 -11.49 -4.45 -17.40
C LEU A 124 -10.80 -3.35 -18.20
N ASP A 125 -11.59 -2.35 -18.57
CA ASP A 125 -11.16 -1.02 -18.96
C ASP A 125 -10.04 -0.48 -18.03
N GLU A 126 -8.97 0.05 -18.63
CA GLU A 126 -7.72 0.50 -17.97
C GLU A 126 -7.94 1.36 -16.70
N GLU A 127 -8.99 2.16 -16.70
CA GLU A 127 -9.45 3.05 -15.64
C GLU A 127 -9.99 2.33 -14.42
N PHE A 128 -10.60 1.15 -14.57
CA PHE A 128 -11.17 0.36 -13.47
C PHE A 128 -10.23 -0.73 -12.94
N GLN A 129 -9.17 -1.07 -13.69
CA GLN A 129 -8.13 -2.00 -13.25
C GLN A 129 -7.56 -1.60 -11.86
N ILE A 130 -7.31 -2.62 -11.03
CA ILE A 130 -6.79 -2.51 -9.66
C ILE A 130 -5.30 -2.13 -9.71
N ARG A 131 -5.04 -0.83 -9.92
CA ARG A 131 -3.71 -0.24 -9.98
C ARG A 131 -3.38 0.42 -8.64
N HIS A 132 -2.92 -0.37 -7.68
CA HIS A 132 -2.46 0.15 -6.41
C HIS A 132 -1.04 0.68 -6.55
N VAL A 133 -0.88 1.97 -6.84
CA VAL A 133 0.42 2.65 -6.72
C VAL A 133 0.78 2.70 -5.24
N SER A 134 1.66 1.80 -4.81
CA SER A 134 2.20 1.80 -3.46
C SER A 134 3.15 2.98 -3.28
N LEU A 135 3.29 3.50 -2.05
CA LEU A 135 4.34 4.47 -1.74
C LEU A 135 5.76 3.87 -1.87
N LEU A 136 5.86 2.55 -2.00
CA LEU A 136 7.08 1.81 -2.35
C LEU A 136 7.39 1.77 -3.85
N ASP A 137 6.47 2.18 -4.73
CA ASP A 137 6.65 2.13 -6.20
C ASP A 137 7.55 3.26 -6.73
N THR A 138 8.26 3.94 -5.84
CA THR A 138 9.32 4.88 -6.18
C THR A 138 10.57 4.13 -6.68
N LYS A 139 10.49 3.71 -7.96
CA LYS A 139 11.53 3.11 -8.84
C LYS A 139 11.55 1.57 -8.91
N ILE A 140 10.69 1.00 -9.75
CA ILE A 140 10.81 -0.39 -10.21
C ILE A 140 11.91 -0.52 -11.28
N ASP A 141 11.94 0.36 -12.29
CA ASP A 141 12.90 0.28 -13.43
C ASP A 141 14.23 1.05 -13.24
N THR A 142 14.53 1.54 -12.04
CA THR A 142 15.88 2.07 -11.75
C THR A 142 16.45 1.42 -10.50
N THR A 143 17.19 0.32 -10.70
CA THR A 143 18.07 -0.24 -9.67
C THR A 143 19.11 0.81 -9.29
N VAL A 144 18.83 1.54 -8.20
CA VAL A 144 19.76 2.52 -7.64
C VAL A 144 20.98 1.77 -7.13
N LYS A 145 22.11 1.91 -7.86
CA LYS A 145 23.45 1.57 -7.34
C LYS A 145 23.55 2.17 -5.93
N GLY A 146 23.89 1.35 -4.94
CA GLY A 146 24.28 1.83 -3.62
C GLY A 146 25.35 2.92 -3.76
N GLU A 147 25.21 3.97 -2.96
CA GLU A 147 26.19 5.06 -2.95
C GLU A 147 27.57 4.48 -2.63
N GLY A 148 28.63 4.95 -3.29
CA GLY A 148 29.98 4.47 -3.00
C GLY A 148 30.30 3.03 -3.44
N VAL A 149 29.41 2.28 -4.11
CA VAL A 149 29.72 0.90 -4.53
C VAL A 149 30.92 0.82 -5.49
N ASP A 150 31.14 1.84 -6.31
CA ASP A 150 32.32 1.91 -7.18
C ASP A 150 33.61 2.21 -6.39
N GLN A 151 33.56 3.04 -5.34
CA GLN A 151 34.67 3.25 -4.40
C GLN A 151 34.97 1.99 -3.57
N ILE A 152 33.93 1.26 -3.13
CA ILE A 152 34.05 -0.04 -2.47
C ILE A 152 34.75 -1.03 -3.40
N ARG A 153 34.37 -1.07 -4.69
CA ARG A 153 35.02 -1.90 -5.71
C ARG A 153 36.49 -1.51 -5.91
N LYS A 154 36.83 -0.23 -6.07
CA LYS A 154 38.23 0.24 -6.17
C LYS A 154 39.05 -0.16 -4.94
N THR A 155 38.52 0.09 -3.74
CA THR A 155 39.16 -0.26 -2.46
C THR A 155 39.46 -1.76 -2.41
N ILE A 156 38.50 -2.60 -2.82
CA ILE A 156 38.65 -4.06 -2.88
C ILE A 156 39.72 -4.48 -3.90
N LEU A 157 39.68 -3.96 -5.14
CA LEU A 157 40.65 -4.28 -6.19
C LEU A 157 42.08 -3.91 -5.79
N ARG A 158 42.27 -2.76 -5.13
CA ARG A 158 43.56 -2.35 -4.56
C ARG A 158 44.06 -3.30 -3.48
N LEU A 159 43.18 -3.78 -2.60
CA LEU A 159 43.55 -4.71 -1.52
C LEU A 159 43.97 -6.11 -2.02
N VAL A 160 43.56 -6.50 -3.23
CA VAL A 160 43.99 -7.76 -3.88
C VAL A 160 45.13 -7.57 -4.88
N GLY A 161 45.73 -6.38 -4.97
CA GLY A 161 46.85 -6.10 -5.87
C GLY A 161 46.47 -5.98 -7.36
N LEU A 162 45.19 -5.68 -7.66
CA LEU A 162 44.65 -5.58 -9.03
C LEU A 162 44.29 -4.14 -9.45
N ALA A 163 44.66 -3.15 -8.64
CA ALA A 163 44.53 -1.74 -9.04
C ALA A 163 45.74 -1.32 -9.88
N GLU A 164 45.52 -0.45 -10.86
CA GLU A 164 46.60 0.22 -11.60
C GLU A 164 47.48 0.99 -10.61
N THR A 165 48.77 0.72 -10.63
CA THR A 165 49.74 1.62 -10.01
C THR A 165 49.90 2.84 -10.89
N GLU A 166 49.46 4.02 -10.41
CA GLU A 166 49.86 5.31 -10.97
C GLU A 166 51.38 5.50 -10.73
N THR A 167 52.22 4.82 -11.52
CA THR A 167 53.67 4.96 -11.47
C THR A 167 54.07 6.30 -12.08
N THR A 168 54.22 7.31 -11.24
CA THR A 168 54.85 8.58 -11.59
C THR A 168 56.32 8.35 -11.91
N SER A 169 56.63 7.98 -13.14
CA SER A 169 57.98 7.95 -13.70
C SER A 169 58.04 8.86 -14.93
N PRO A 170 58.91 9.87 -14.98
CA PRO A 170 59.21 10.57 -16.22
C PRO A 170 59.96 9.65 -17.18
N ASP A 171 59.81 9.92 -18.48
CA ASP A 171 60.63 9.49 -19.62
C ASP A 171 61.07 8.01 -19.67
N LEU A 172 60.32 7.19 -20.43
CA LEU A 172 60.90 6.25 -21.40
C LEU A 172 59.85 5.82 -22.44
N ASP A 173 60.17 6.03 -23.71
CA ASP A 173 59.24 5.90 -24.84
C ASP A 173 59.32 4.50 -25.47
N VAL A 174 58.39 3.60 -25.07
CA VAL A 174 58.35 2.19 -25.54
C VAL A 174 56.91 1.69 -25.76
N TYR A 175 56.52 1.65 -27.04
CA TYR A 175 55.55 0.78 -27.72
C TYR A 175 54.25 0.28 -27.04
N GLU A 176 53.16 0.35 -27.80
CA GLU A 176 51.83 -0.16 -27.46
C GLU A 176 51.81 -1.67 -27.14
N ALA A 177 51.45 -2.02 -25.91
CA ALA A 177 50.93 -3.32 -25.52
C ALA A 177 49.65 -3.11 -24.70
N SER A 178 48.52 -3.67 -25.14
CA SER A 178 47.20 -3.26 -24.68
C SER A 178 46.85 -3.69 -23.23
N PRO A 179 46.08 -2.88 -22.46
CA PRO A 179 45.64 -3.19 -21.09
C PRO A 179 44.49 -4.23 -21.04
N GLN A 180 44.64 -5.37 -21.73
CA GLN A 180 43.59 -6.40 -21.86
C GLN A 180 43.40 -7.24 -20.58
N LEU A 181 44.40 -7.32 -19.71
CA LEU A 181 44.37 -8.11 -18.47
C LEU A 181 43.46 -7.52 -17.38
N VAL A 182 43.30 -6.18 -17.33
CA VAL A 182 42.45 -5.52 -16.33
C VAL A 182 40.98 -5.64 -16.72
N LEU A 183 40.64 -5.25 -17.96
CA LEU A 183 39.28 -5.28 -18.49
C LEU A 183 38.66 -6.70 -18.40
N THR A 184 39.42 -7.74 -18.76
CA THR A 184 38.93 -9.12 -18.69
C THR A 184 38.67 -9.61 -17.26
N GLN A 185 39.35 -9.05 -16.26
CA GLN A 185 39.16 -9.42 -14.85
C GLN A 185 38.07 -8.58 -14.15
N GLU A 186 37.88 -7.32 -14.54
CA GLU A 186 36.66 -6.56 -14.23
C GLU A 186 35.41 -7.28 -14.76
N GLU A 187 35.54 -7.97 -15.89
CA GLU A 187 34.47 -8.75 -16.50
C GLU A 187 34.14 -10.08 -15.80
N GLN A 188 35.05 -10.61 -14.96
CA GLN A 188 34.90 -11.94 -14.32
C GLN A 188 34.73 -11.87 -12.79
N GLY A 189 35.30 -10.87 -12.13
CA GLY A 189 35.26 -10.71 -10.67
C GLY A 189 36.20 -11.65 -9.91
N LEU A 190 36.27 -11.50 -8.58
CA LEU A 190 37.32 -12.15 -7.78
C LEU A 190 37.17 -13.68 -7.69
N THR A 191 38.28 -14.37 -7.96
CA THR A 191 38.48 -15.81 -7.75
C THR A 191 38.51 -16.17 -6.26
N ALA A 192 38.58 -17.47 -5.94
CA ALA A 192 38.77 -17.97 -4.57
C ALA A 192 40.06 -17.40 -3.94
N ALA A 193 41.20 -17.60 -4.60
CA ALA A 193 42.49 -17.05 -4.19
C ALA A 193 42.46 -15.54 -3.94
N GLN A 194 41.84 -14.76 -4.83
CA GLN A 194 41.76 -13.30 -4.67
C GLN A 194 40.85 -12.90 -3.50
N LYS A 195 39.79 -13.66 -3.19
CA LYS A 195 38.98 -13.46 -1.98
C LYS A 195 39.76 -13.81 -0.72
N GLU A 196 40.56 -14.87 -0.76
CA GLU A 196 41.44 -15.24 0.36
C GLU A 196 42.47 -14.13 0.63
N VAL A 197 43.13 -13.60 -0.40
CA VAL A 197 44.03 -12.43 -0.29
C VAL A 197 43.30 -11.21 0.28
N LEU A 198 42.09 -10.89 -0.19
CA LEU A 198 41.28 -9.78 0.32
C LEU A 198 41.03 -9.93 1.84
N PHE A 199 40.64 -11.12 2.29
CA PHE A 199 40.35 -11.37 3.70
C PHE A 199 41.62 -11.33 4.54
N GLN A 200 42.71 -11.94 4.08
CA GLN A 200 44.01 -11.90 4.76
C GLN A 200 44.56 -10.47 4.90
N GLU A 201 44.41 -9.62 3.89
CA GLU A 201 44.83 -8.21 3.97
C GLU A 201 43.94 -7.38 4.91
N ILE A 202 42.64 -7.64 4.98
CA ILE A 202 41.75 -7.02 5.98
C ILE A 202 42.09 -7.51 7.40
N PHE A 203 42.36 -8.80 7.58
CA PHE A 203 42.81 -9.37 8.87
C PHE A 203 44.14 -8.77 9.32
N ARG A 204 45.13 -8.64 8.42
CA ARG A 204 46.44 -8.02 8.68
C ARG A 204 46.31 -6.54 9.12
N ARG A 205 45.26 -5.85 8.68
CA ARG A 205 44.90 -4.49 9.07
C ARG A 205 44.00 -4.42 10.33
N GLY A 206 43.82 -5.51 11.06
CA GLY A 206 43.04 -5.56 12.30
C GLY A 206 41.53 -5.72 12.07
N GLY A 207 41.12 -6.33 10.96
CA GLY A 207 39.71 -6.62 10.65
C GLY A 207 38.90 -5.45 10.08
N ARG A 208 39.52 -4.27 9.88
CA ARG A 208 38.89 -3.03 9.42
C ARG A 208 39.78 -2.26 8.44
N VAL A 209 39.20 -1.78 7.33
CA VAL A 209 39.89 -0.97 6.30
C VAL A 209 38.99 0.18 5.83
N VAL A 210 39.54 1.39 5.73
CA VAL A 210 38.81 2.58 5.23
C VAL A 210 38.47 2.44 3.75
N VAL A 211 37.25 2.83 3.36
CA VAL A 211 36.82 2.93 1.96
C VAL A 211 37.32 4.25 1.35
N GLU A 212 37.89 4.17 0.13
CA GLU A 212 38.37 5.33 -0.62
C GLU A 212 37.25 6.37 -0.84
N ASP A 213 37.59 7.66 -0.71
CA ASP A 213 36.69 8.83 -0.88
C ASP A 213 35.39 8.80 -0.05
N LYS A 214 35.29 7.93 0.96
CA LYS A 214 34.12 7.77 1.84
C LYS A 214 34.53 7.85 3.32
N PRO A 215 34.73 9.06 3.87
CA PRO A 215 35.12 9.23 5.26
C PRO A 215 34.09 8.62 6.22
N GLY A 216 34.57 7.84 7.19
CA GLY A 216 33.73 7.10 8.14
C GLY A 216 33.10 5.81 7.59
N TRP A 217 33.39 5.41 6.35
CA TRP A 217 32.97 4.12 5.80
C TRP A 217 34.13 3.13 5.86
N PHE A 218 33.85 1.89 6.29
CA PHE A 218 34.87 0.86 6.46
C PHE A 218 34.41 -0.47 5.88
N LEU A 219 35.31 -1.17 5.19
CA LEU A 219 35.21 -2.60 4.96
C LEU A 219 35.62 -3.30 6.25
N ILE A 220 34.74 -4.13 6.79
CA ILE A 220 35.02 -4.94 7.99
C ILE A 220 34.71 -6.41 7.74
N ILE A 221 35.44 -7.29 8.39
CA ILE A 221 34.96 -8.67 8.59
C ILE A 221 34.19 -8.68 9.91
N HIS A 222 32.88 -8.90 9.84
CA HIS A 222 31.98 -8.81 10.99
C HIS A 222 31.28 -10.15 11.21
N LYS A 223 31.25 -10.60 12.46
CA LYS A 223 30.48 -11.76 12.88
C LYS A 223 29.10 -11.34 13.37
N ALA A 224 28.06 -11.92 12.76
CA ALA A 224 26.68 -11.70 13.15
C ALA A 224 26.48 -12.07 14.64
N PRO A 225 26.02 -11.15 15.51
CA PRO A 225 25.87 -11.43 16.94
C PRO A 225 24.85 -12.54 17.24
N THR A 226 23.87 -12.73 16.36
CA THR A 226 22.82 -13.77 16.42
C THR A 226 23.30 -15.05 15.75
N THR A 227 23.41 -15.05 14.42
CA THR A 227 23.64 -16.27 13.62
C THR A 227 25.06 -16.83 13.73
N GLY A 228 26.00 -16.06 14.30
CA GLY A 228 27.40 -16.43 14.49
C GLY A 228 28.23 -16.49 13.20
N LEU A 229 27.63 -16.15 12.05
CA LEU A 229 28.27 -16.21 10.72
C LEU A 229 29.19 -15.01 10.49
N ILE A 230 30.35 -15.26 9.86
CA ILE A 230 31.40 -14.27 9.61
C ILE A 230 31.29 -13.74 8.17
N HIS A 231 31.12 -12.43 8.00
CA HIS A 231 30.84 -11.82 6.70
C HIS A 231 31.68 -10.58 6.40
N LEU A 232 32.05 -10.40 5.13
CA LEU A 232 32.51 -9.11 4.61
C LEU A 232 31.32 -8.14 4.60
N CYS A 233 31.45 -7.05 5.36
CA CYS A 233 30.43 -6.04 5.56
C CYS A 233 30.98 -4.64 5.31
N LEU A 234 30.08 -3.73 4.94
CA LEU A 234 30.32 -2.29 4.95
C LEU A 234 29.78 -1.72 6.26
N GLU A 235 30.66 -1.14 7.08
CA GLU A 235 30.31 -0.36 8.26
C GLU A 235 30.13 1.11 7.86
N ILE A 236 28.93 1.67 8.11
CA ILE A 236 28.64 3.09 7.87
C ILE A 236 27.99 3.75 9.09
N PRO A 237 28.21 5.06 9.32
CA PRO A 237 27.52 5.84 10.33
C PRO A 237 26.05 6.05 9.91
N ARG A 238 25.11 5.78 10.82
CA ARG A 238 23.68 5.95 10.58
C ARG A 238 22.99 6.56 11.80
N GLN A 239 22.07 7.49 11.56
CA GLN A 239 21.26 8.07 12.63
C GLN A 239 19.99 7.23 12.84
N VAL A 240 19.75 6.78 14.08
CA VAL A 240 18.58 5.99 14.48
C VAL A 240 17.98 6.63 15.73
N ARG A 241 16.69 7.04 15.65
CA ARG A 241 15.99 7.77 16.74
C ARG A 241 16.79 8.99 17.26
N GLY A 242 17.47 9.70 16.37
CA GLY A 242 18.33 10.85 16.68
C GLY A 242 19.78 10.51 17.07
N VAL A 243 20.06 9.28 17.49
CA VAL A 243 21.40 8.83 17.93
C VAL A 243 22.22 8.33 16.75
N TRP A 244 23.49 8.72 16.66
CA TRP A 244 24.45 8.15 15.71
C TRP A 244 25.00 6.81 16.21
N ILE A 245 24.90 5.78 15.36
CA ILE A 245 25.46 4.44 15.55
C ILE A 245 26.21 4.01 14.29
N TYR A 246 27.14 3.06 14.40
CA TYR A 246 27.66 2.34 13.23
C TYR A 246 26.74 1.15 12.91
N ALA A 247 26.52 0.89 11.62
CA ALA A 247 25.69 -0.21 11.14
C ALA A 247 26.42 -1.00 10.04
N ALA A 248 26.44 -2.32 10.16
CA ALA A 248 27.02 -3.23 9.19
C ALA A 248 25.98 -3.69 8.16
N PHE A 249 26.29 -3.53 6.88
CA PHE A 249 25.51 -4.04 5.75
C PHE A 249 26.36 -5.08 5.01
N ARG A 250 25.82 -6.29 4.80
CA ARG A 250 26.58 -7.39 4.19
C ARG A 250 26.88 -7.09 2.72
N LEU A 251 28.14 -7.17 2.30
CA LEU A 251 28.50 -6.94 0.89
C LEU A 251 28.22 -8.21 0.07
N CYS A 252 27.52 -8.07 -1.06
CA CYS A 252 27.28 -9.21 -1.94
C CYS A 252 28.53 -9.61 -2.72
N THR A 253 29.01 -10.84 -2.47
CA THR A 253 30.25 -11.42 -3.02
C THR A 253 30.05 -12.19 -4.35
N LYS A 254 28.86 -12.08 -4.98
CA LYS A 254 28.67 -12.45 -6.38
C LYS A 254 29.55 -11.56 -7.29
N PRO A 255 30.06 -12.09 -8.42
CA PRO A 255 30.80 -11.30 -9.40
C PRO A 255 30.14 -9.96 -9.71
N LYS A 256 30.95 -8.90 -9.76
CA LYS A 256 30.57 -7.50 -10.03
C LYS A 256 29.59 -6.82 -9.03
N CYS A 257 28.84 -7.53 -8.17
CA CYS A 257 27.76 -6.89 -7.39
C CYS A 257 28.28 -5.84 -6.39
N TYR A 258 28.91 -6.27 -5.28
CA TYR A 258 29.32 -5.42 -4.15
C TYR A 258 28.25 -4.47 -3.60
N GLN A 259 26.98 -4.67 -3.97
CA GLN A 259 25.85 -3.95 -3.39
C GLN A 259 25.64 -4.43 -1.95
N TYR A 260 25.29 -3.47 -1.10
CA TYR A 260 24.95 -3.65 0.32
C TYR A 260 23.50 -3.17 0.63
N ASN A 261 22.76 -2.73 -0.40
CA ASN A 261 21.36 -2.34 -0.30
C ASN A 261 20.48 -3.59 -0.10
N SER A 262 19.62 -3.54 0.92
CA SER A 262 18.68 -4.61 1.30
C SER A 262 19.35 -5.96 1.64
N THR A 263 20.52 -5.91 2.28
CA THR A 263 21.29 -7.08 2.77
C THR A 263 21.78 -6.84 4.20
N PHE A 264 21.36 -7.70 5.13
CA PHE A 264 21.67 -7.59 6.54
C PHE A 264 22.89 -8.44 6.92
N SER A 265 23.58 -8.06 8.00
CA SER A 265 24.69 -8.84 8.56
C SER A 265 24.25 -10.19 9.13
N SER A 266 22.96 -10.40 9.38
CA SER A 266 22.40 -11.68 9.83
C SER A 266 22.18 -12.70 8.71
N ASP A 267 22.01 -12.25 7.46
CA ASP A 267 21.50 -13.11 6.38
C ASP A 267 22.44 -14.28 6.06
N VAL A 268 21.90 -15.48 5.86
CA VAL A 268 22.69 -16.70 5.62
C VAL A 268 23.46 -16.63 4.29
N PHE A 269 22.79 -16.26 3.21
CA PHE A 269 23.34 -16.27 1.85
C PHE A 269 23.55 -14.85 1.28
N PRO A 270 24.73 -14.53 0.70
CA PRO A 270 25.05 -13.18 0.24
C PRO A 270 24.37 -12.89 -1.11
N LYS A 271 23.14 -12.39 -1.07
CA LYS A 271 22.36 -12.02 -2.26
C LYS A 271 21.84 -10.59 -2.14
N CYS A 272 22.57 -9.66 -2.77
CA CYS A 272 22.04 -8.32 -3.12
C CYS A 272 20.75 -8.45 -3.92
N ILE A 273 19.85 -7.45 -3.91
CA ILE A 273 18.50 -7.59 -4.51
C ILE A 273 18.52 -8.00 -6.01
N GLN A 274 19.60 -7.66 -6.74
CA GLN A 274 19.84 -8.06 -8.14
C GLN A 274 20.26 -9.54 -8.32
N HIS A 275 20.69 -10.20 -7.25
CA HIS A 275 21.15 -11.59 -7.21
C HIS A 275 20.33 -12.44 -6.23
N GLN A 276 19.26 -11.89 -5.66
CA GLN A 276 18.24 -12.68 -4.99
C GLN A 276 17.55 -13.59 -6.01
N SER A 277 16.99 -14.69 -5.52
CA SER A 277 16.11 -15.51 -6.34
C SER A 277 14.86 -14.71 -6.74
N ASN A 278 14.11 -15.15 -7.75
CA ASN A 278 12.92 -14.43 -8.23
C ASN A 278 11.99 -14.08 -7.06
N PRO A 279 11.49 -12.83 -6.98
CA PRO A 279 10.58 -12.44 -5.90
C PRO A 279 9.25 -13.17 -6.07
N ILE A 280 8.76 -13.76 -4.98
CA ILE A 280 7.40 -14.27 -4.89
C ILE A 280 6.58 -13.30 -4.04
N TYR A 281 5.44 -12.90 -4.56
CA TYR A 281 4.47 -12.08 -3.87
C TYR A 281 3.54 -13.00 -3.09
N THR A 282 3.40 -12.77 -1.79
CA THR A 282 2.55 -13.60 -0.92
C THR A 282 1.43 -12.75 -0.36
N VAL A 283 0.18 -13.18 -0.56
CA VAL A 283 -0.97 -12.64 0.16
C VAL A 283 -1.22 -13.51 1.38
N SER A 284 -1.35 -12.91 2.54
CA SER A 284 -1.57 -13.59 3.81
C SER A 284 -2.74 -12.98 4.57
N LYS A 285 -3.65 -13.84 5.02
CA LYS A 285 -4.66 -13.51 6.04
C LYS A 285 -4.03 -13.80 7.40
N VAL A 286 -4.03 -12.81 8.28
CA VAL A 286 -3.34 -12.83 9.58
C VAL A 286 -4.33 -12.53 10.70
N THR A 287 -4.29 -13.30 11.77
CA THR A 287 -5.01 -13.08 13.03
C THR A 287 -4.04 -12.94 14.21
N ASP A 288 -4.56 -12.67 15.40
CA ASP A 288 -3.82 -12.75 16.65
C ASP A 288 -3.95 -14.17 17.23
N TYR A 289 -2.83 -14.85 17.40
CA TYR A 289 -2.74 -16.18 18.00
C TYR A 289 -3.37 -16.25 19.39
N ASN A 290 -3.31 -15.15 20.15
CA ASN A 290 -3.77 -15.10 21.53
C ASN A 290 -5.28 -14.82 21.67
N ARG A 291 -6.03 -14.80 20.55
CA ARG A 291 -7.45 -14.45 20.50
C ARG A 291 -8.28 -15.59 19.92
N ASN A 292 -9.05 -16.24 20.79
CA ASN A 292 -10.00 -17.29 20.44
C ASN A 292 -11.47 -16.89 20.76
N ASP A 293 -11.70 -15.64 21.15
CA ASP A 293 -13.01 -15.10 21.54
C ASP A 293 -13.70 -14.24 20.45
N VAL A 294 -12.96 -13.79 19.44
CA VAL A 294 -13.48 -12.92 18.37
C VAL A 294 -12.80 -13.19 17.03
N VAL A 295 -13.53 -13.00 15.94
CA VAL A 295 -12.97 -13.03 14.59
C VAL A 295 -12.16 -11.76 14.35
N LEU A 296 -10.85 -11.91 14.19
CA LEU A 296 -9.91 -10.84 13.87
C LEU A 296 -9.19 -11.18 12.56
N PHE A 297 -9.04 -10.21 11.66
CA PHE A 297 -8.20 -10.38 10.47
C PHE A 297 -7.45 -9.11 10.06
N LEU A 298 -6.34 -9.35 9.37
CA LEU A 298 -5.53 -8.39 8.63
C LEU A 298 -5.07 -9.05 7.32
N HIS A 299 -5.30 -8.42 6.18
CA HIS A 299 -4.85 -8.90 4.88
C HIS A 299 -3.57 -8.18 4.47
N ILE A 300 -2.49 -8.94 4.25
CA ILE A 300 -1.15 -8.40 3.96
C ILE A 300 -0.63 -8.97 2.65
N ARG A 301 -0.10 -8.10 1.79
CA ARG A 301 0.71 -8.49 0.63
C ARG A 301 2.19 -8.27 0.94
N GLY A 302 2.93 -9.36 1.14
CA GLY A 302 4.38 -9.37 1.29
C GLY A 302 5.11 -9.69 -0.02
N ARG A 303 6.41 -9.39 -0.06
CA ARG A 303 7.34 -9.83 -1.12
C ARG A 303 8.49 -10.58 -0.47
N ILE A 304 8.61 -11.86 -0.77
CA ILE A 304 9.64 -12.76 -0.25
C ILE A 304 10.57 -13.24 -1.38
N SER A 305 11.79 -13.64 -1.04
CA SER A 305 12.83 -14.02 -2.01
C SER A 305 13.26 -15.47 -1.81
N VAL A 306 12.60 -16.39 -2.52
CA VAL A 306 12.75 -17.86 -2.42
C VAL A 306 13.22 -18.44 -3.75
N ALA A 307 13.79 -19.66 -3.77
CA ALA A 307 14.27 -20.23 -5.02
C ALA A 307 13.12 -20.47 -6.01
N SER A 308 13.36 -20.28 -7.31
CA SER A 308 12.32 -20.42 -8.34
C SER A 308 11.75 -21.85 -8.46
N ASN A 309 12.39 -22.83 -7.80
CA ASN A 309 11.98 -24.22 -7.66
C ASN A 309 11.72 -24.63 -6.18
N SER A 310 11.53 -23.66 -5.27
CA SER A 310 11.11 -23.93 -3.89
C SER A 310 9.72 -24.55 -3.85
N SER A 311 9.54 -25.59 -3.03
CA SER A 311 8.22 -26.14 -2.69
C SER A 311 7.38 -25.11 -1.95
N ASP A 312 6.04 -25.23 -2.00
CA ASP A 312 5.14 -24.30 -1.32
C ASP A 312 5.38 -24.25 0.20
N GLN A 313 5.68 -25.38 0.86
CA GLN A 313 6.16 -25.40 2.24
C GLN A 313 7.35 -24.45 2.49
N THR A 314 8.31 -24.37 1.56
CA THR A 314 9.47 -23.45 1.70
C THR A 314 9.03 -21.98 1.53
N LYS A 315 7.97 -21.71 0.77
CA LYS A 315 7.38 -20.38 0.60
C LYS A 315 6.58 -19.99 1.84
N ASP A 316 5.81 -20.92 2.41
CA ASP A 316 5.08 -20.77 3.68
C ASP A 316 6.03 -20.49 4.86
N GLU A 317 7.10 -21.28 5.00
CA GLU A 317 8.12 -21.11 6.06
C GLU A 317 8.76 -19.70 6.01
N GLU A 318 9.17 -19.23 4.82
CA GLU A 318 9.77 -17.90 4.66
C GLU A 318 8.72 -16.78 4.81
N ALA A 319 7.45 -17.02 4.41
CA ALA A 319 6.35 -16.09 4.62
C ALA A 319 6.00 -15.92 6.10
N GLU A 320 5.89 -17.00 6.88
CA GLU A 320 5.56 -16.95 8.31
C GLU A 320 6.64 -16.20 9.12
N LEU A 321 7.92 -16.39 8.76
CA LEU A 321 9.02 -15.60 9.33
C LEU A 321 8.91 -14.11 8.97
N TYR A 322 8.53 -13.79 7.73
CA TYR A 322 8.35 -12.42 7.26
C TYR A 322 7.11 -11.72 7.86
N ILE A 323 6.02 -12.46 8.12
CA ILE A 323 4.74 -11.94 8.66
C ILE A 323 4.95 -11.12 9.93
N SER A 324 5.76 -11.62 10.89
CA SER A 324 6.07 -10.88 12.12
C SER A 324 6.77 -9.53 11.85
N GLN A 325 7.62 -9.45 10.82
CA GLN A 325 8.31 -8.22 10.44
C GLN A 325 7.35 -7.23 9.75
N ILE A 326 6.54 -7.67 8.78
CA ILE A 326 5.64 -6.77 8.05
C ILE A 326 4.47 -6.28 8.94
N CYS A 327 3.91 -7.12 9.81
CA CYS A 327 2.93 -6.70 10.83
C CYS A 327 3.48 -5.57 11.72
N SER A 328 4.76 -5.63 12.12
CA SER A 328 5.39 -4.56 12.91
C SER A 328 5.47 -3.21 12.19
N SER A 329 5.28 -3.18 10.87
CA SER A 329 5.23 -1.97 10.05
C SER A 329 3.79 -1.46 9.79
N TYR A 330 2.78 -2.33 9.85
CA TYR A 330 1.40 -2.01 9.47
C TYR A 330 0.67 -1.22 10.57
N THR A 331 -0.05 -0.16 10.21
CA THR A 331 -0.63 0.79 11.18
C THR A 331 -1.77 0.16 11.99
N GLY A 332 -2.72 -0.54 11.36
CA GLY A 332 -3.79 -1.26 12.06
C GLY A 332 -3.28 -2.26 13.10
N TRP A 333 -2.21 -3.01 12.79
CA TRP A 333 -1.58 -3.93 13.74
C TRP A 333 -0.87 -3.21 14.90
N LYS A 334 -0.20 -2.07 14.64
CA LYS A 334 0.40 -1.24 15.71
C LYS A 334 -0.67 -0.70 16.66
N ASN A 335 -1.78 -0.19 16.10
CA ASN A 335 -2.90 0.36 16.86
C ASN A 335 -3.54 -0.75 17.72
N TYR A 336 -3.73 -1.94 17.15
CA TYR A 336 -4.22 -3.11 17.89
C TYR A 336 -3.28 -3.49 19.05
N CYS A 337 -1.96 -3.62 18.80
CA CYS A 337 -0.96 -3.84 19.85
C CYS A 337 -0.88 -2.75 20.94
N ALA A 338 -1.49 -1.58 20.73
CA ALA A 338 -1.56 -0.49 21.68
C ALA A 338 -2.93 -0.39 22.40
N THR A 339 -3.83 -1.35 22.17
CA THR A 339 -5.17 -1.38 22.80
C THR A 339 -5.06 -1.79 24.26
N GLU A 340 -5.61 -0.99 25.16
CA GLU A 340 -5.66 -1.28 26.60
C GLU A 340 -6.59 -2.48 26.89
N GLY A 341 -6.30 -3.22 27.96
CA GLY A 341 -7.11 -4.38 28.37
C GLY A 341 -6.82 -5.70 27.65
N LEU A 342 -5.91 -5.74 26.66
CA LEU A 342 -5.46 -6.99 26.06
C LEU A 342 -4.73 -7.87 27.10
N ALA A 343 -5.24 -9.09 27.33
CA ALA A 343 -4.71 -10.01 28.34
C ALA A 343 -3.27 -10.50 28.07
N SER A 344 -2.82 -10.43 26.82
CA SER A 344 -1.43 -10.67 26.43
C SER A 344 -1.08 -9.83 25.21
N ARG A 345 0.22 -9.73 24.88
CA ARG A 345 0.69 -8.99 23.70
C ARG A 345 0.34 -9.75 22.42
N PRO A 346 -0.34 -9.14 21.42
CA PRO A 346 -0.69 -9.81 20.17
C PRO A 346 0.48 -10.45 19.43
N ILE A 347 0.24 -11.66 18.90
CA ILE A 347 1.19 -12.44 18.10
C ILE A 347 0.57 -12.70 16.72
N PRO A 348 1.13 -12.15 15.62
CA PRO A 348 0.57 -12.36 14.30
C PRO A 348 0.77 -13.81 13.82
N LYS A 349 -0.34 -14.51 13.58
CA LYS A 349 -0.38 -15.87 13.02
C LYS A 349 -1.13 -15.83 11.68
N SER A 350 -0.56 -16.41 10.62
CA SER A 350 -1.26 -16.50 9.35
C SER A 350 -2.12 -17.76 9.26
N ILE A 351 -3.34 -17.57 8.76
CA ILE A 351 -4.41 -18.59 8.66
C ILE A 351 -4.80 -18.91 7.21
N SER A 352 -4.30 -18.13 6.25
CA SER A 352 -4.27 -18.46 4.82
C SER A 352 -3.08 -17.75 4.16
N ARG A 353 -2.40 -18.42 3.23
CA ARG A 353 -1.34 -17.87 2.40
C ARG A 353 -1.54 -18.27 0.93
N HIS A 354 -1.31 -17.33 0.02
CA HIS A 354 -1.36 -17.56 -1.43
C HIS A 354 -0.12 -16.94 -2.09
N HIS A 355 0.60 -17.72 -2.90
CA HIS A 355 1.88 -17.35 -3.49
C HIS A 355 1.77 -17.10 -5.00
N PHE A 356 2.28 -15.97 -5.47
CA PHE A 356 2.20 -15.51 -6.86
C PHE A 356 3.57 -15.11 -7.41
N ASN A 357 3.83 -15.43 -8.67
CA ASN A 357 5.02 -14.96 -9.38
C ASN A 357 4.86 -13.52 -9.90
N ASN A 358 3.64 -12.98 -9.85
CA ASN A 358 3.25 -11.69 -10.42
C ASN A 358 2.63 -10.79 -9.34
N GLU A 359 3.02 -9.51 -9.36
CA GLU A 359 2.51 -8.49 -8.45
C GLU A 359 1.02 -8.20 -8.68
N GLY A 360 0.55 -8.27 -9.94
CA GLY A 360 -0.85 -8.03 -10.30
C GLY A 360 -1.81 -9.11 -9.79
N GLU A 361 -1.40 -10.38 -9.86
CA GLU A 361 -2.17 -11.50 -9.30
C GLU A 361 -2.29 -11.41 -7.78
N ALA A 362 -1.18 -11.08 -7.09
CA ALA A 362 -1.20 -10.83 -5.65
C ALA A 362 -2.04 -9.61 -5.25
N LEU A 363 -2.14 -8.59 -6.12
CA LEU A 363 -3.04 -7.44 -5.90
C LEU A 363 -4.51 -7.79 -6.14
N ARG A 364 -4.83 -8.63 -7.13
CA ARG A 364 -6.18 -9.21 -7.33
C ARG A 364 -6.60 -10.02 -6.10
N MET A 365 -5.78 -10.99 -5.67
CA MET A 365 -6.08 -11.83 -4.51
C MET A 365 -6.20 -11.04 -3.20
N LEU A 366 -5.34 -10.04 -2.96
CA LEU A 366 -5.48 -9.13 -1.81
C LEU A 366 -6.84 -8.40 -1.85
N SER A 367 -7.22 -7.89 -3.01
CA SER A 367 -8.48 -7.17 -3.19
C SER A 367 -9.70 -8.06 -3.02
N LEU A 368 -9.65 -9.32 -3.50
CA LEU A 368 -10.71 -10.31 -3.30
C LEU A 368 -10.90 -10.61 -1.81
N GLU A 369 -9.85 -11.07 -1.10
CA GLU A 369 -9.97 -11.45 0.32
C GLU A 369 -10.36 -10.27 1.22
N SER A 370 -9.84 -9.07 0.98
CA SER A 370 -10.28 -7.86 1.69
C SER A 370 -11.73 -7.45 1.36
N THR A 371 -12.20 -7.68 0.13
CA THR A 371 -13.60 -7.42 -0.26
C THR A 371 -14.55 -8.45 0.36
N ILE A 372 -14.16 -9.72 0.45
CA ILE A 372 -14.92 -10.74 1.18
C ILE A 372 -14.93 -10.43 2.67
N GLY A 373 -13.80 -10.01 3.24
CA GLY A 373 -13.73 -9.49 4.62
C GLY A 373 -14.66 -8.29 4.87
N MET A 374 -14.85 -7.41 3.88
CA MET A 374 -15.83 -6.33 3.95
C MET A 374 -17.26 -6.86 4.04
N PHE A 375 -17.67 -7.83 3.21
CA PHE A 375 -19.00 -8.41 3.30
C PHE A 375 -19.21 -9.17 4.62
N MET A 376 -18.23 -9.95 5.08
CA MET A 376 -18.29 -10.58 6.41
C MET A 376 -18.50 -9.56 7.54
N LYS A 377 -17.85 -8.39 7.47
CA LYS A 377 -17.96 -7.33 8.50
C LYS A 377 -19.29 -6.56 8.43
N LEU A 378 -19.88 -6.45 7.23
CA LEU A 378 -21.16 -5.77 7.01
C LEU A 378 -22.36 -6.67 7.26
N ALA A 379 -22.21 -7.99 7.26
CA ALA A 379 -23.32 -8.92 7.39
C ALA A 379 -24.13 -8.69 8.68
N PRO A 380 -25.45 -8.39 8.59
CA PRO A 380 -26.32 -8.28 9.76
C PRO A 380 -26.41 -9.62 10.50
N GLY A 381 -26.81 -9.60 11.77
CA GLY A 381 -26.90 -10.80 12.64
C GLY A 381 -25.56 -11.48 13.01
N SER A 382 -24.48 -11.23 12.26
CA SER A 382 -23.23 -11.97 12.36
C SER A 382 -22.34 -11.61 13.55
N GLN A 383 -21.39 -12.50 13.88
CA GLN A 383 -20.41 -12.28 14.95
C GLN A 383 -19.56 -11.02 14.70
N PRO A 384 -19.32 -10.16 15.71
CA PRO A 384 -18.48 -8.97 15.56
C PRO A 384 -17.08 -9.27 15.04
N ILE A 385 -16.62 -8.51 14.04
CA ILE A 385 -15.30 -8.71 13.40
C ILE A 385 -14.36 -7.52 13.64
N ILE A 386 -13.18 -7.82 14.19
CA ILE A 386 -12.06 -6.87 14.27
C ILE A 386 -11.25 -6.95 12.97
N SER A 387 -11.68 -6.20 11.95
CA SER A 387 -10.88 -5.94 10.74
C SER A 387 -9.81 -4.90 11.04
N LEU A 388 -8.54 -5.29 10.94
CA LEU A 388 -7.38 -4.39 11.06
C LEU A 388 -6.93 -3.77 9.72
N ASP A 389 -7.58 -4.13 8.62
CA ASP A 389 -7.42 -3.44 7.33
C ASP A 389 -7.89 -1.97 7.47
N GLU A 390 -7.00 -1.00 7.28
CA GLU A 390 -7.35 0.43 7.38
C GLU A 390 -7.95 0.98 6.08
N LEU A 391 -7.51 0.44 4.94
CA LEU A 391 -7.91 0.82 3.59
C LEU A 391 -7.81 -0.41 2.69
N ILE A 392 -8.94 -0.85 2.14
CA ILE A 392 -8.99 -2.01 1.23
C ILE A 392 -9.13 -1.56 -0.23
N PRO A 393 -8.46 -2.22 -1.19
CA PRO A 393 -8.76 -2.06 -2.60
C PRO A 393 -10.04 -2.84 -2.94
N LEU A 394 -10.99 -2.20 -3.62
CA LEU A 394 -12.23 -2.83 -4.05
C LEU A 394 -12.02 -3.69 -5.30
N CYS A 395 -12.65 -4.87 -5.33
CA CYS A 395 -12.33 -5.94 -6.26
C CYS A 395 -13.18 -5.90 -7.53
N TYR A 396 -12.68 -5.23 -8.56
CA TYR A 396 -13.33 -5.14 -9.87
C TYR A 396 -12.87 -6.26 -10.80
N GLY A 397 -13.76 -6.76 -11.66
CA GLY A 397 -13.43 -7.75 -12.70
C GLY A 397 -13.18 -9.15 -12.12
N MET A 398 -13.87 -9.45 -11.03
CA MET A 398 -13.80 -10.68 -10.24
C MET A 398 -15.17 -11.05 -9.67
N GLU A 399 -16.23 -10.71 -10.41
CA GLU A 399 -17.61 -10.77 -9.91
C GLU A 399 -18.09 -12.21 -9.63
N ASP A 400 -17.59 -13.19 -10.38
CA ASP A 400 -17.84 -14.62 -10.19
C ASP A 400 -17.05 -15.20 -9.01
N GLU A 401 -15.78 -14.79 -8.83
CA GLU A 401 -14.98 -15.20 -7.67
C GLU A 401 -15.55 -14.59 -6.37
N ILE A 402 -16.11 -13.38 -6.42
CA ILE A 402 -16.83 -12.78 -5.30
C ILE A 402 -18.11 -13.56 -4.98
N ASP A 403 -18.97 -13.84 -5.96
CA ASP A 403 -20.22 -14.58 -5.75
C ASP A 403 -19.97 -15.97 -5.17
N ALA A 404 -18.99 -16.71 -5.72
CA ALA A 404 -18.58 -18.01 -5.23
C ALA A 404 -18.09 -17.95 -3.76
N ARG A 405 -17.23 -16.98 -3.42
CA ARG A 405 -16.69 -16.84 -2.05
C ARG A 405 -17.74 -16.35 -1.03
N LEU A 406 -18.75 -15.59 -1.46
CA LEU A 406 -19.91 -15.28 -0.61
C LEU A 406 -20.75 -16.54 -0.35
N LYS A 407 -20.99 -17.35 -1.38
CA LYS A 407 -21.78 -18.59 -1.29
C LYS A 407 -21.09 -19.68 -0.47
N GLU A 408 -19.77 -19.77 -0.51
CA GLU A 408 -18.96 -20.58 0.41
C GLU A 408 -19.12 -20.15 1.88
N LEU A 409 -19.39 -18.87 2.14
CA LEU A 409 -19.67 -18.31 3.47
C LEU A 409 -21.16 -18.37 3.86
N GLY A 410 -22.02 -18.97 3.04
CA GLY A 410 -23.47 -19.05 3.27
C GLY A 410 -24.24 -17.77 2.98
N MET A 411 -23.65 -16.81 2.24
CA MET A 411 -24.26 -15.53 1.89
C MET A 411 -24.55 -15.42 0.38
N GLU A 412 -25.58 -14.67 0.01
CA GLU A 412 -25.85 -14.25 -1.37
C GLU A 412 -26.18 -12.75 -1.43
N LEU A 413 -25.42 -11.98 -2.20
CA LEU A 413 -25.73 -10.57 -2.47
C LEU A 413 -26.71 -10.47 -3.64
N LYS A 414 -27.97 -10.09 -3.36
CA LYS A 414 -29.02 -9.96 -4.39
C LYS A 414 -29.91 -8.73 -4.22
N ILE A 415 -30.71 -8.46 -5.25
CA ILE A 415 -31.79 -7.47 -5.23
C ILE A 415 -32.99 -8.12 -4.53
N ARG A 416 -33.37 -7.64 -3.34
CA ARG A 416 -34.63 -8.04 -2.69
C ARG A 416 -35.82 -7.58 -3.53
N ARG A 417 -35.85 -6.28 -3.88
CA ARG A 417 -36.85 -5.70 -4.78
C ARG A 417 -36.46 -4.35 -5.39
N HIS A 418 -37.05 -4.03 -6.54
CA HIS A 418 -37.12 -2.70 -7.13
C HIS A 418 -38.27 -1.88 -6.51
N LEU A 419 -38.03 -0.63 -6.11
CA LEU A 419 -39.04 0.25 -5.50
C LEU A 419 -39.91 0.96 -6.55
N THR A 420 -41.20 1.16 -6.24
CA THR A 420 -42.07 2.05 -7.05
C THR A 420 -41.61 3.52 -6.95
N PRO A 421 -41.96 4.38 -7.92
CA PRO A 421 -41.76 5.84 -7.81
C PRO A 421 -42.44 6.47 -6.59
N THR A 422 -43.47 5.83 -6.03
CA THR A 422 -44.19 6.22 -4.81
C THR A 422 -43.46 5.82 -3.54
N GLU A 423 -42.86 4.63 -3.48
CA GLU A 423 -42.02 4.20 -2.34
C GLU A 423 -40.70 4.95 -2.32
N ARG A 424 -40.06 5.12 -3.48
CA ARG A 424 -38.78 5.84 -3.60
C ARG A 424 -38.85 7.29 -3.12
N LYS A 425 -40.03 7.93 -3.20
CA LYS A 425 -40.29 9.27 -2.63
C LYS A 425 -40.46 9.28 -1.10
N LYS A 426 -40.66 8.13 -0.47
CA LYS A 426 -40.76 7.96 1.00
C LYS A 426 -39.42 7.59 1.65
N VAL A 427 -38.47 7.08 0.87
CA VAL A 427 -37.10 6.77 1.34
C VAL A 427 -36.47 8.04 1.89
N LYS A 428 -35.99 7.98 3.14
CA LYS A 428 -35.36 9.11 3.82
C LYS A 428 -33.88 9.17 3.50
N TYR A 429 -33.34 10.37 3.33
CA TYR A 429 -31.89 10.57 3.40
C TYR A 429 -31.45 10.45 4.87
N LEU A 430 -30.50 9.56 5.15
CA LEU A 430 -30.06 9.25 6.51
C LEU A 430 -28.84 10.05 6.97
N PHE A 431 -28.09 10.67 6.06
CA PHE A 431 -26.86 11.37 6.39
C PHE A 431 -27.12 12.84 6.77
N PRO A 432 -26.26 13.48 7.60
CA PRO A 432 -26.46 14.87 8.00
C PRO A 432 -26.38 15.86 6.83
N GLY A 433 -27.46 16.64 6.68
CA GLY A 433 -27.65 17.62 5.62
C GLY A 433 -28.92 17.35 4.81
N GLU A 434 -29.31 18.32 3.99
CA GLU A 434 -30.39 18.14 3.01
C GLU A 434 -29.86 17.40 1.77
N TYR A 435 -30.68 16.52 1.19
CA TYR A 435 -30.34 15.78 -0.04
C TYR A 435 -30.69 16.60 -1.28
N LEU A 436 -29.66 17.07 -1.98
CA LEU A 436 -29.77 18.10 -3.03
C LEU A 436 -29.82 17.53 -4.46
N LEU A 437 -29.79 16.20 -4.64
CA LEU A 437 -29.76 15.59 -5.97
C LEU A 437 -31.18 15.32 -6.50
N GLY A 438 -31.58 16.04 -7.55
CA GLY A 438 -32.85 15.85 -8.25
C GLY A 438 -33.95 16.86 -7.89
N ALA A 439 -33.73 17.72 -6.89
CA ALA A 439 -34.61 18.87 -6.63
C ALA A 439 -34.46 19.93 -7.74
N ALA A 440 -35.58 20.45 -8.25
CA ALA A 440 -35.57 21.44 -9.36
C ALA A 440 -34.85 22.75 -9.00
N ALA A 441 -34.83 23.14 -7.72
CA ALA A 441 -34.09 24.30 -7.21
C ALA A 441 -32.56 24.10 -7.19
N ALA A 442 -32.08 22.84 -7.18
CA ALA A 442 -30.69 22.53 -6.89
C ALA A 442 -29.69 23.17 -7.87
N ALA A 443 -30.08 23.44 -9.12
CA ALA A 443 -29.22 24.06 -10.12
C ALA A 443 -28.65 25.43 -9.70
N ALA A 444 -29.34 26.18 -8.84
CA ALA A 444 -28.84 27.42 -8.23
C ALA A 444 -28.02 27.16 -6.95
N GLU A 445 -28.32 26.08 -6.23
CA GLU A 445 -27.82 25.80 -4.88
C GLU A 445 -26.69 24.75 -4.82
N GLN A 446 -26.25 24.17 -5.95
CA GLN A 446 -25.05 23.32 -6.04
C GLN A 446 -23.72 24.09 -5.84
N GLN A 447 -23.73 25.15 -5.04
CA GLN A 447 -22.56 25.93 -4.67
C GLN A 447 -22.14 25.55 -3.23
N PRO A 448 -20.91 25.05 -3.04
CA PRO A 448 -20.45 24.60 -1.72
C PRO A 448 -20.26 25.80 -0.79
N LYS A 449 -20.85 25.73 0.40
CA LYS A 449 -20.75 26.81 1.39
C LYS A 449 -19.33 26.84 1.96
N LYS A 450 -18.61 27.96 1.78
CA LYS A 450 -17.22 28.13 2.23
C LYS A 450 -17.14 28.00 3.76
N GLY A 451 -16.30 27.07 4.25
CA GLY A 451 -16.26 26.73 5.68
C GLY A 451 -17.40 25.78 6.10
N LYS A 452 -17.82 24.90 5.18
CA LYS A 452 -18.58 23.68 5.47
C LYS A 452 -18.01 22.52 4.65
N THR A 453 -17.93 21.36 5.29
CA THR A 453 -17.74 20.05 4.67
C THR A 453 -19.00 19.64 3.91
N PHE A 454 -18.85 18.96 2.77
CA PHE A 454 -19.96 18.50 1.95
C PHE A 454 -19.66 17.18 1.23
N LEU A 455 -20.73 16.43 0.94
CA LEU A 455 -20.73 15.17 0.22
C LEU A 455 -21.04 15.43 -1.25
N TYR A 456 -20.35 14.75 -2.17
CA TYR A 456 -20.52 14.91 -3.61
C TYR A 456 -20.48 13.57 -4.36
N THR A 457 -20.98 13.57 -5.59
CA THR A 457 -20.72 12.52 -6.57
C THR A 457 -20.21 13.10 -7.89
N ILE A 458 -19.23 12.45 -8.51
CA ILE A 458 -18.81 12.75 -9.88
C ILE A 458 -19.33 11.61 -10.77
N MET A 459 -20.07 11.94 -11.82
CA MET A 459 -20.73 10.95 -12.66
C MET A 459 -20.46 11.18 -14.15
N SER A 460 -20.37 10.08 -14.88
CA SER A 460 -20.10 9.99 -16.31
C SER A 460 -21.23 9.21 -17.02
N ARG A 461 -21.09 8.88 -18.31
CA ARG A 461 -22.05 8.00 -19.03
C ARG A 461 -22.22 6.66 -18.31
N ASN A 462 -21.10 6.02 -17.95
CA ASN A 462 -21.01 4.66 -17.43
C ASN A 462 -20.31 4.59 -16.05
N MET A 463 -20.17 5.69 -15.31
CA MET A 463 -19.38 5.71 -14.07
C MET A 463 -19.96 6.65 -13.01
N TRP A 464 -19.79 6.29 -11.74
CA TRP A 464 -19.96 7.15 -10.56
C TRP A 464 -18.74 7.06 -9.64
N TYR A 465 -18.45 8.17 -8.97
CA TYR A 465 -17.46 8.29 -7.89
C TYR A 465 -18.14 9.04 -6.73
N PHE A 466 -17.91 8.61 -5.49
CA PHE A 466 -18.40 9.25 -4.27
C PHE A 466 -17.26 9.78 -3.41
N GLY A 467 -17.50 10.90 -2.71
CA GLY A 467 -16.58 11.37 -1.67
C GLY A 467 -17.00 12.67 -1.01
N TRP A 468 -16.13 13.21 -0.15
CA TRP A 468 -16.32 14.53 0.47
C TRP A 468 -15.20 15.53 0.16
N SER A 469 -15.49 16.80 0.44
CA SER A 469 -14.49 17.87 0.52
C SER A 469 -14.95 18.93 1.51
N ASN A 470 -14.00 19.74 2.02
CA ASN A 470 -14.24 20.98 2.75
C ASN A 470 -13.74 22.23 1.98
N THR A 471 -13.18 22.04 0.76
CA THR A 471 -12.75 23.13 -0.11
C THR A 471 -13.86 23.50 -1.11
N PRO A 472 -14.25 24.78 -1.23
CA PRO A 472 -15.35 25.18 -2.12
C PRO A 472 -15.00 25.12 -3.62
N ASP A 473 -13.76 24.82 -3.99
CA ASP A 473 -13.39 24.51 -5.39
C ASP A 473 -13.18 23.00 -5.61
N PHE A 474 -14.21 22.20 -5.32
CA PHE A 474 -14.21 20.79 -5.71
C PHE A 474 -14.24 20.58 -7.23
N LYS A 475 -14.51 21.63 -8.02
CA LYS A 475 -14.45 21.59 -9.49
C LYS A 475 -12.99 21.60 -9.96
N GLY A 476 -12.11 22.34 -9.28
CA GLY A 476 -10.66 22.27 -9.41
C GLY A 476 -10.05 20.89 -9.13
N ARG A 477 -10.67 20.07 -8.27
CA ARG A 477 -10.22 18.69 -7.94
C ARG A 477 -10.04 17.80 -9.18
N LEU A 478 -10.82 18.01 -10.25
CA LEU A 478 -10.68 17.26 -11.52
C LEU A 478 -9.57 17.81 -12.46
N ASN A 479 -8.89 18.89 -12.10
CA ASN A 479 -7.86 19.55 -12.91
C ASN A 479 -6.47 19.58 -12.23
N GLU A 480 -6.42 19.44 -10.91
CA GLU A 480 -5.19 19.33 -10.12
C GLU A 480 -4.44 17.99 -10.32
N ARG A 481 -3.11 18.01 -10.16
CA ARG A 481 -2.27 16.80 -10.17
C ARG A 481 -2.57 15.90 -8.96
N GLY A 482 -3.30 14.82 -9.19
CA GLY A 482 -3.62 13.78 -8.21
C GLY A 482 -4.02 12.46 -8.88
N SER A 483 -4.15 11.40 -8.09
CA SER A 483 -4.32 10.02 -8.55
C SER A 483 -5.59 9.33 -8.01
N ASP A 484 -6.65 10.09 -7.70
CA ASP A 484 -7.95 9.50 -7.37
C ASP A 484 -8.63 8.91 -8.62
N GLY A 485 -9.54 7.95 -8.42
CA GLY A 485 -10.13 7.18 -9.52
C GLY A 485 -10.96 8.00 -10.50
N ALA A 486 -11.57 9.10 -10.06
CA ALA A 486 -12.26 10.04 -10.95
C ALA A 486 -11.26 10.80 -11.84
N ARG A 487 -10.16 11.30 -11.28
CA ARG A 487 -9.06 11.89 -12.06
C ARG A 487 -8.44 10.89 -13.03
N GLU A 488 -8.27 9.64 -12.62
CA GLU A 488 -7.66 8.61 -13.47
C GLU A 488 -8.56 8.22 -14.65
N TYR A 489 -9.85 8.02 -14.42
CA TYR A 489 -10.86 7.84 -15.48
C TYR A 489 -10.85 9.02 -16.46
N LYS A 490 -10.83 10.26 -15.96
CA LYS A 490 -10.74 11.46 -16.80
C LYS A 490 -9.47 11.46 -17.66
N ARG A 491 -8.31 11.21 -17.03
CA ARG A 491 -6.99 11.21 -17.66
C ARG A 491 -6.89 10.15 -18.78
N ILE A 492 -7.35 8.94 -18.51
CA ILE A 492 -7.37 7.84 -19.49
C ILE A 492 -8.31 8.17 -20.63
N THR A 493 -9.53 8.65 -20.35
CA THR A 493 -10.51 8.88 -21.42
C THR A 493 -10.16 10.09 -22.30
N GLU A 494 -9.60 11.17 -21.73
CA GLU A 494 -9.04 12.28 -22.52
C GLU A 494 -7.83 11.85 -23.36
N LYS A 495 -6.98 10.95 -22.84
CA LYS A 495 -5.87 10.35 -23.59
C LYS A 495 -6.37 9.48 -24.74
N ARG A 496 -7.42 8.67 -24.53
CA ARG A 496 -8.08 7.86 -25.57
C ARG A 496 -8.69 8.74 -26.67
N GLN A 497 -9.41 9.81 -26.32
CA GLN A 497 -9.92 10.77 -27.31
C GLN A 497 -8.79 11.38 -28.14
N LYS A 498 -7.73 11.90 -27.51
CA LYS A 498 -6.60 12.52 -28.23
C LYS A 498 -5.86 11.53 -29.13
N GLY A 499 -5.68 10.29 -28.68
CA GLY A 499 -5.15 9.21 -29.53
C GLY A 499 -6.01 8.96 -30.76
N ARG A 500 -7.35 8.95 -30.58
CA ARG A 500 -8.33 8.77 -31.67
C ARG A 500 -8.32 9.93 -32.67
N GLU A 501 -8.18 11.16 -32.18
CA GLU A 501 -8.11 12.37 -33.03
C GLU A 501 -6.85 12.35 -33.89
N LEU A 502 -5.70 11.92 -33.34
CA LEU A 502 -4.45 11.74 -34.07
C LEU A 502 -4.51 10.59 -35.10
N GLU A 503 -5.14 9.46 -34.75
CA GLU A 503 -5.39 8.33 -35.66
C GLU A 503 -6.25 8.76 -36.85
N ILE A 504 -7.32 9.54 -36.60
CA ILE A 504 -8.22 10.05 -37.62
C ILE A 504 -7.53 11.07 -38.55
N GLU A 505 -6.72 12.00 -38.02
CA GLU A 505 -5.99 12.93 -38.90
C GLU A 505 -4.88 12.22 -39.70
N GLY A 506 -4.22 11.21 -39.13
CA GLY A 506 -3.28 10.35 -39.83
C GLY A 506 -3.91 9.40 -40.87
N LEU A 507 -5.23 9.18 -40.82
CA LEU A 507 -6.01 8.57 -41.90
C LEU A 507 -6.28 9.59 -43.01
N LYS A 508 -6.86 10.76 -42.68
CA LYS A 508 -7.11 11.84 -43.66
C LYS A 508 -5.86 12.24 -44.44
N GLN A 509 -4.70 12.34 -43.77
CA GLN A 509 -3.44 12.69 -44.41
C GLN A 509 -3.02 11.64 -45.46
N ARG A 510 -3.27 10.35 -45.21
CA ARG A 510 -3.01 9.27 -46.18
C ARG A 510 -3.99 9.28 -47.33
N ASP A 511 -5.29 9.46 -47.10
CA ASP A 511 -6.26 9.52 -48.18
C ASP A 511 -6.05 10.76 -49.09
N ARG A 512 -5.64 11.91 -48.52
CA ARG A 512 -5.17 13.09 -49.28
C ARG A 512 -3.94 12.77 -50.15
N GLN A 513 -2.95 12.04 -49.61
CA GLN A 513 -1.77 11.59 -50.37
C GLN A 513 -2.12 10.59 -51.50
N LEU A 514 -3.20 9.84 -51.33
CA LEU A 514 -3.74 8.89 -52.32
C LEU A 514 -4.73 9.52 -53.30
N GLY A 515 -4.94 10.85 -53.26
CA GLY A 515 -5.83 11.57 -54.18
C GLY A 515 -7.33 11.26 -54.01
N ARG A 516 -7.74 10.75 -52.84
CA ARG A 516 -9.14 10.39 -52.56
C ARG A 516 -9.92 11.59 -52.04
N THR A 517 -11.13 11.80 -52.56
CA THR A 517 -12.03 12.87 -52.12
C THR A 517 -12.57 12.65 -50.71
N GLU A 518 -12.76 13.73 -49.95
CA GLU A 518 -12.90 13.72 -48.49
C GLU A 518 -14.26 13.23 -47.93
N GLU A 519 -15.14 12.62 -48.76
CA GLU A 519 -16.50 12.19 -48.37
C GLU A 519 -16.63 10.72 -47.95
N LEU A 520 -15.52 9.99 -47.76
CA LEU A 520 -15.58 8.67 -47.11
C LEU A 520 -15.93 8.84 -45.62
N CYS A 521 -17.00 8.18 -45.17
CA CYS A 521 -17.40 8.15 -43.77
C CYS A 521 -16.25 7.58 -42.91
N ILE A 522 -15.56 8.45 -42.16
CA ILE A 522 -14.42 8.05 -41.32
C ILE A 522 -14.92 7.15 -40.19
N TYR A 523 -14.80 5.83 -40.41
CA TYR A 523 -15.19 4.81 -39.47
C TYR A 523 -13.96 4.19 -38.78
N PRO A 524 -14.00 3.94 -37.47
CA PRO A 524 -15.01 4.42 -36.50
C PRO A 524 -14.93 5.93 -36.22
N PRO A 525 -16.08 6.61 -35.99
CA PRO A 525 -16.14 8.05 -35.78
C PRO A 525 -15.45 8.53 -34.48
N PRO A 526 -15.20 9.86 -34.32
CA PRO A 526 -14.54 10.41 -33.14
C PRO A 526 -15.25 10.08 -31.82
N LEU A 527 -14.51 9.51 -30.88
CA LEU A 527 -14.97 9.28 -29.51
C LEU A 527 -14.94 10.61 -28.74
N LYS A 528 -16.12 11.21 -28.53
CA LYS A 528 -16.27 12.31 -27.55
C LYS A 528 -16.04 11.75 -26.15
N ALA A 529 -15.08 12.31 -25.40
CA ALA A 529 -14.88 11.94 -24.01
C ALA A 529 -16.19 12.13 -23.22
N PRO A 530 -16.62 11.14 -22.41
CA PRO A 530 -17.81 11.24 -21.59
C PRO A 530 -17.75 12.45 -20.67
N THR A 531 -18.71 13.36 -20.80
CA THR A 531 -18.80 14.55 -19.96
C THR A 531 -19.02 14.14 -18.50
N MET A 532 -17.97 14.28 -17.70
CA MET A 532 -18.02 14.10 -16.26
C MET A 532 -18.64 15.33 -15.61
N THR A 533 -19.65 15.10 -14.78
CA THR A 533 -20.37 16.16 -14.06
C THR A 533 -20.28 15.87 -12.57
N CYS A 534 -19.87 16.84 -11.78
CA CYS A 534 -19.87 16.74 -10.32
C CYS A 534 -21.13 17.37 -9.75
N TYR A 535 -21.82 16.64 -8.89
CA TYR A 535 -23.07 17.03 -8.25
C TYR A 535 -22.88 17.07 -6.73
N LEU A 536 -23.43 18.10 -6.09
CA LEU A 536 -23.54 18.20 -4.64
C LEU A 536 -24.63 17.23 -4.15
N LEU A 537 -24.32 16.41 -3.14
CA LEU A 537 -25.28 15.48 -2.53
C LEU A 537 -25.89 16.07 -1.26
N ALA A 538 -25.05 16.55 -0.34
CA ALA A 538 -25.49 17.22 0.90
C ALA A 538 -24.39 18.13 1.47
N ASN A 539 -24.80 19.11 2.29
CA ASN A 539 -23.89 19.93 3.10
C ASN A 539 -23.90 19.42 4.55
N CYS A 540 -22.71 19.13 5.09
CA CYS A 540 -22.52 18.74 6.49
C CYS A 540 -22.13 19.97 7.34
N GLU A 541 -21.90 19.77 8.64
CA GLU A 541 -21.49 20.83 9.57
C GLU A 541 -20.05 20.64 10.04
N ASP A 542 -19.27 21.71 10.08
CA ASP A 542 -17.82 21.65 10.36
C ASP A 542 -17.52 21.61 11.86
N ASP A 543 -17.14 20.42 12.33
CA ASP A 543 -16.28 20.21 13.50
C ASP A 543 -15.42 18.93 13.30
N GLU A 544 -14.46 18.66 14.18
CA GLU A 544 -13.57 17.48 14.05
C GLU A 544 -14.33 16.15 14.22
N LYS A 545 -15.36 16.10 15.07
CA LYS A 545 -16.21 14.92 15.29
C LYS A 545 -17.07 14.65 14.06
N ASN A 546 -17.57 15.69 13.40
CA ASN A 546 -18.29 15.61 12.13
C ASN A 546 -17.35 15.29 10.96
N THR A 547 -16.06 15.65 11.03
CA THR A 547 -15.06 15.20 10.06
C THR A 547 -14.90 13.68 10.09
N ILE A 548 -14.90 13.06 11.28
CA ILE A 548 -14.90 11.59 11.43
C ILE A 548 -16.21 10.99 10.86
N LYS A 549 -17.38 11.52 11.26
CA LYS A 549 -18.68 11.09 10.69
C LYS A 549 -18.70 11.15 9.16
N THR A 550 -18.17 12.23 8.58
CA THR A 550 -18.15 12.42 7.11
C THR A 550 -17.31 11.35 6.42
N LYS A 551 -16.18 10.92 7.00
CA LYS A 551 -15.39 9.80 6.46
C LYS A 551 -16.13 8.47 6.57
N THR A 552 -16.87 8.22 7.65
CA THR A 552 -17.76 7.04 7.78
C THR A 552 -18.87 7.07 6.71
N ILE A 553 -19.48 8.24 6.46
CA ILE A 553 -20.50 8.41 5.43
C ILE A 553 -19.92 8.24 4.02
N GLU A 554 -18.73 8.77 3.74
CA GLU A 554 -17.98 8.51 2.51
C GLU A 554 -17.74 7.01 2.32
N ALA A 555 -17.30 6.29 3.37
CA ALA A 555 -17.11 4.85 3.30
C ALA A 555 -18.43 4.11 2.96
N LYS A 556 -19.54 4.44 3.64
CA LYS A 556 -20.87 3.87 3.37
C LYS A 556 -21.33 4.18 1.93
N MET A 557 -21.17 5.40 1.45
CA MET A 557 -21.52 5.80 0.07
C MET A 557 -20.66 5.09 -0.99
N ILE A 558 -19.36 4.90 -0.72
CA ILE A 558 -18.46 4.15 -1.61
C ILE A 558 -18.89 2.69 -1.70
N ILE A 559 -19.21 2.05 -0.57
CA ILE A 559 -19.66 0.66 -0.52
C ILE A 559 -21.02 0.51 -1.21
N ALA A 560 -21.96 1.42 -0.98
CA ALA A 560 -23.24 1.46 -1.70
C ALA A 560 -23.04 1.58 -3.23
N GLY A 561 -22.11 2.43 -3.66
CA GLY A 561 -21.71 2.54 -5.06
C GLY A 561 -21.05 1.28 -5.64
N TYR A 562 -20.40 0.47 -4.80
CA TYR A 562 -19.80 -0.80 -5.18
C TYR A 562 -20.81 -1.96 -5.20
N VAL A 563 -21.74 -2.02 -4.24
CA VAL A 563 -22.90 -2.93 -4.28
C VAL A 563 -23.75 -2.66 -5.54
N ALA A 564 -23.99 -1.39 -5.88
CA ALA A 564 -24.66 -0.99 -7.11
C ALA A 564 -23.89 -1.38 -8.40
N TYR A 565 -22.56 -1.51 -8.32
CA TYR A 565 -21.72 -2.00 -9.41
C TYR A 565 -21.88 -3.52 -9.58
N LEU A 566 -21.83 -4.29 -8.49
CA LEU A 566 -22.00 -5.75 -8.50
C LEU A 566 -23.41 -6.15 -8.97
N LEU A 567 -24.46 -5.47 -8.51
CA LEU A 567 -25.87 -5.73 -8.90
C LEU A 567 -26.25 -5.15 -10.27
N GLY A 568 -25.28 -4.71 -11.08
CA GLY A 568 -25.50 -4.28 -12.46
C GLY A 568 -26.48 -3.10 -12.60
N PHE A 569 -26.39 -2.10 -11.74
CA PHE A 569 -27.21 -0.89 -11.84
C PHE A 569 -26.68 0.09 -12.89
N ARG A 570 -27.58 0.91 -13.43
CA ARG A 570 -27.28 1.98 -14.40
C ARG A 570 -27.02 3.31 -13.68
N ASN A 571 -26.49 4.31 -14.38
CA ASN A 571 -26.38 5.66 -13.81
C ASN A 571 -27.80 6.23 -13.58
N PRO A 572 -28.23 6.54 -12.34
CA PRO A 572 -29.60 6.97 -12.05
C PRO A 572 -29.95 8.37 -12.59
N ILE A 573 -28.97 9.21 -12.92
CA ILE A 573 -29.19 10.50 -13.59
C ILE A 573 -29.37 10.31 -15.12
N ARG A 574 -28.94 9.18 -15.67
CA ARG A 574 -28.98 8.87 -17.11
C ARG A 574 -29.65 7.50 -17.32
N PRO A 575 -31.00 7.39 -17.33
CA PRO A 575 -31.69 6.09 -17.37
C PRO A 575 -31.36 5.23 -18.62
N ASN A 576 -31.01 5.88 -19.73
CA ASN A 576 -30.56 5.24 -20.97
C ASN A 576 -29.03 5.02 -21.00
N SER A 577 -28.37 4.96 -19.84
CA SER A 577 -26.96 4.55 -19.73
C SER A 577 -26.81 3.03 -19.80
N ASP A 578 -25.59 2.62 -20.13
CA ASP A 578 -25.11 1.26 -19.97
C ASP A 578 -24.94 0.94 -18.46
N ILE A 579 -24.57 -0.30 -18.13
CA ILE A 579 -24.30 -0.67 -16.73
C ILE A 579 -23.13 0.18 -16.20
N GLY A 580 -23.29 0.74 -15.00
CA GLY A 580 -22.32 1.65 -14.41
C GLY A 580 -21.15 0.97 -13.72
N TYR A 581 -20.11 1.76 -13.49
CA TYR A 581 -18.91 1.43 -12.73
C TYR A 581 -18.77 2.34 -11.51
N SER A 582 -18.37 1.77 -10.37
CA SER A 582 -17.81 2.56 -9.28
C SER A 582 -16.34 2.87 -9.60
N ALA A 583 -15.94 4.13 -9.56
CA ALA A 583 -14.55 4.56 -9.75
C ALA A 583 -13.78 4.74 -8.43
N ASN A 584 -14.39 4.47 -7.28
CA ASN A 584 -13.69 4.48 -6.00
C ASN A 584 -12.82 3.21 -5.91
N LYS A 585 -11.50 3.36 -6.06
CA LYS A 585 -10.56 2.23 -6.07
C LYS A 585 -10.34 1.58 -4.70
N CYS A 586 -10.71 2.26 -3.61
CA CYS A 586 -10.48 1.81 -2.25
C CYS A 586 -11.50 2.40 -1.26
N VAL A 587 -11.66 1.75 -0.10
CA VAL A 587 -12.51 2.21 1.00
C VAL A 587 -11.91 1.86 2.37
N SER A 588 -12.15 2.69 3.38
CA SER A 588 -11.72 2.42 4.75
C SER A 588 -12.74 1.57 5.51
N ILE A 589 -12.61 0.24 5.38
CA ILE A 589 -13.40 -0.76 6.12
C ILE A 589 -13.34 -0.58 7.65
N GLY A 590 -12.27 0.00 8.19
CA GLY A 590 -12.17 0.39 9.60
C GLY A 590 -13.25 1.38 10.08
N LEU A 591 -13.93 2.09 9.17
CA LEU A 591 -14.97 3.09 9.49
C LEU A 591 -16.42 2.58 9.40
N VAL A 592 -16.62 1.29 9.10
CA VAL A 592 -17.93 0.63 8.97
C VAL A 592 -17.99 -0.69 9.76
N ASP A 593 -19.19 -1.16 10.03
CA ASP A 593 -19.56 -2.32 10.86
C ASP A 593 -20.87 -2.95 10.34
N SER A 594 -21.41 -3.97 11.01
CA SER A 594 -22.68 -4.60 10.61
C SER A 594 -23.88 -3.63 10.68
N THR A 595 -23.89 -2.68 11.63
CA THR A 595 -24.94 -1.64 11.70
C THR A 595 -24.95 -0.73 10.47
N SER A 596 -23.81 -0.60 9.81
CA SER A 596 -23.64 0.22 8.61
C SER A 596 -24.37 -0.33 7.38
N TRP A 597 -24.74 -1.62 7.36
CA TRP A 597 -25.43 -2.25 6.24
C TRP A 597 -26.82 -1.63 5.97
N GLY A 598 -27.59 -1.32 7.01
CA GLY A 598 -28.89 -0.66 6.86
C GLY A 598 -28.79 0.72 6.19
N GLU A 599 -27.81 1.53 6.60
CA GLU A 599 -27.54 2.84 5.97
C GLU A 599 -27.07 2.71 4.51
N ILE A 600 -26.26 1.69 4.21
CA ILE A 600 -25.84 1.36 2.84
C ILE A 600 -27.07 1.01 1.99
N CYS A 601 -27.96 0.14 2.48
CA CYS A 601 -29.18 -0.26 1.78
C CYS A 601 -30.12 0.92 1.52
N GLU A 602 -30.39 1.77 2.51
CA GLU A 602 -31.24 2.96 2.34
C GLU A 602 -30.65 3.99 1.36
N PHE A 603 -29.31 4.16 1.34
CA PHE A 603 -28.68 4.99 0.30
C PHE A 603 -28.83 4.36 -1.10
N VAL A 604 -28.75 3.03 -1.24
CA VAL A 604 -29.00 2.35 -2.52
C VAL A 604 -30.45 2.50 -2.97
N LYS A 605 -31.42 2.35 -2.06
CA LYS A 605 -32.85 2.61 -2.32
C LYS A 605 -33.11 4.03 -2.78
N LEU A 606 -32.50 5.03 -2.13
CA LEU A 606 -32.65 6.44 -2.50
C LEU A 606 -32.03 6.73 -3.86
N PHE A 607 -30.80 6.27 -4.09
CA PHE A 607 -29.95 6.70 -5.21
C PHE A 607 -30.21 5.91 -6.50
N TRP A 608 -30.44 4.59 -6.44
CA TRP A 608 -30.78 3.78 -7.62
C TRP A 608 -32.25 3.33 -7.66
N GLY A 609 -32.94 3.21 -6.53
CA GLY A 609 -34.33 2.72 -6.49
C GLY A 609 -34.48 1.21 -6.26
N PHE A 610 -33.45 0.54 -5.75
CA PHE A 610 -33.46 -0.89 -5.46
C PHE A 610 -33.09 -1.16 -4.01
N GLU A 611 -33.66 -2.21 -3.44
CA GLU A 611 -33.35 -2.74 -2.11
C GLU A 611 -32.37 -3.91 -2.28
N PRO A 612 -31.07 -3.74 -1.99
CA PRO A 612 -30.12 -4.85 -1.92
C PRO A 612 -30.30 -5.62 -0.60
N MET A 613 -29.97 -6.91 -0.60
CA MET A 613 -29.91 -7.75 0.60
C MET A 613 -28.67 -8.64 0.57
N LEU A 614 -28.15 -8.97 1.76
CA LEU A 614 -27.22 -10.08 1.97
C LEU A 614 -28.05 -11.23 2.53
N ALA A 615 -28.59 -12.06 1.66
CA ALA A 615 -29.45 -13.17 2.03
C ALA A 615 -28.64 -14.40 2.46
N LYS A 616 -29.31 -15.34 3.11
CA LYS A 616 -28.81 -16.72 3.24
C LYS A 616 -28.68 -17.36 1.86
N TYR A 617 -27.54 -17.99 1.60
CA TYR A 617 -27.40 -18.91 0.47
C TYR A 617 -27.79 -20.32 0.90
N GLU A 618 -28.89 -20.84 0.32
CA GLU A 618 -29.30 -22.23 0.50
C GLU A 618 -28.81 -23.08 -0.68
N ARG A 619 -28.25 -24.24 -0.35
CA ARG A 619 -27.57 -25.11 -1.33
C ARG A 619 -28.54 -26.17 -1.83
N ASN A 620 -29.27 -25.83 -2.89
CA ASN A 620 -30.12 -26.74 -3.68
C ASN A 620 -29.32 -27.89 -4.32
#